data_AF-M6R9N8-F1
#
_entry.id   AF-M6R9N8-F1
#
_cell.length_a   1.000
_cell.length_b   1.000
_cell.length_c   1.000
_cell.angle_alpha   90.00
_cell.angle_beta   90.00
_cell.angle_gamma   90.00
#
_symmetry.space_group_name_H-M   'P 1'
#
loop_
_entity.id
_entity.type
_entity.pdbx_description
1 polymer ?
#
loop_
_entity_poly.entity_id
_entity_poly.type
_entity_poly.pdbx_seq_one_letter_code
_entity_poly.pdbx_strand_id
1 'polypeptide(L)'
;MEMGQEIREISDNIRLTIENGKILSLKTHRITHSVEEHIQKAVGLILDKMTHPTLIPTVYTIIKELAINACKANQKRIFLKKKVWI
;
A
#
# COMPACT_ATOMS: atom_id res chain seq x y z
N MET A 1 9.65 -21.60 7.79
CA MET A 1 9.07 -21.80 6.44
C MET A 1 7.76 -21.01 6.23
N GLU A 2 7.36 -20.12 7.14
CA GLU A 2 6.01 -19.51 7.12
C GLU A 2 5.92 -18.17 6.35
N MET A 3 6.98 -17.35 6.37
CA MET A 3 6.95 -15.98 5.84
C MET A 3 6.80 -15.89 4.30
N GLY A 4 7.32 -16.88 3.58
CA GLY A 4 7.20 -16.94 2.12
C GLY A 4 5.78 -17.31 1.64
N GLN A 5 4.97 -17.90 2.51
CA GLN A 5 3.62 -18.34 2.19
C GLN A 5 2.61 -17.20 2.40
N GLU A 6 2.73 -16.44 3.49
CA GLU A 6 1.93 -15.23 3.73
C GLU A 6 2.11 -14.18 2.62
N ILE A 7 3.35 -13.94 2.19
CA ILE A 7 3.65 -12.97 1.11
C ILE A 7 2.97 -13.38 -0.21
N ARG A 8 2.89 -14.69 -0.49
CA ARG A 8 2.21 -15.23 -1.68
C ARG A 8 0.69 -15.08 -1.57
N GLU A 9 0.09 -15.39 -0.44
CA GLU A 9 -1.35 -15.22 -0.24
C GLU A 9 -1.81 -13.75 -0.34
N ILE A 10 -1.05 -12.82 0.24
CA ILE A 10 -1.33 -11.37 0.12
C ILE A 10 -1.24 -10.94 -1.34
N SER A 11 -0.21 -11.42 -2.05
CA SER A 11 -0.02 -11.13 -3.46
C SER A 11 -1.18 -11.60 -4.34
N ASP A 12 -1.67 -12.82 -4.10
CA ASP A 12 -2.77 -13.40 -4.85
C ASP A 12 -4.09 -12.67 -4.55
N ASN A 13 -4.30 -12.29 -3.29
CA ASN A 13 -5.44 -11.45 -2.90
C ASN A 13 -5.42 -10.07 -3.55
N ILE A 14 -4.24 -9.44 -3.66
CA ILE A 14 -4.08 -8.15 -4.36
C ILE A 14 -4.51 -8.31 -5.82
N ARG A 15 -3.99 -9.34 -6.50
CA ARG A 15 -4.30 -9.62 -7.90
C ARG A 15 -5.80 -9.84 -8.11
N LEU A 16 -6.41 -10.74 -7.34
CA LEU A 16 -7.84 -11.06 -7.45
C LEU A 16 -8.72 -9.82 -7.20
N THR A 17 -8.33 -8.96 -6.25
CA THR A 17 -9.09 -7.74 -5.94
C THR A 17 -9.07 -6.75 -7.11
N ILE A 18 -7.91 -6.56 -7.75
CA ILE A 18 -7.73 -5.67 -8.90
C ILE A 18 -8.46 -6.23 -10.14
N GLU A 19 -8.35 -7.53 -10.40
CA GLU A 19 -9.01 -8.19 -11.52
C GLU A 19 -10.53 -8.00 -11.42
N ASN A 20 -11.09 -8.18 -10.22
CA ASN A 20 -12.50 -8.00 -9.92
C ASN A 20 -12.96 -6.52 -9.78
N GLY A 21 -12.08 -5.55 -9.99
CA GLY A 21 -12.42 -4.12 -9.89
C GLY A 21 -12.82 -3.67 -8.48
N LYS A 22 -12.40 -4.39 -7.45
CA LYS A 22 -12.70 -4.08 -6.06
C LYS A 22 -11.69 -3.09 -5.48
N ILE A 23 -12.11 -2.35 -4.45
CA ILE A 23 -11.25 -1.43 -3.71
C ILE A 23 -10.21 -2.24 -2.91
N LEU A 24 -8.93 -1.90 -3.10
CA LEU A 24 -7.85 -2.38 -2.24
C LEU A 24 -7.77 -1.52 -0.98
N SER A 25 -7.86 -2.14 0.20
CA SER A 25 -7.66 -1.47 1.49
C SER A 25 -6.43 -2.04 2.19
N LEU A 26 -5.42 -1.20 2.39
CA LEU A 26 -4.26 -1.52 3.21
C LEU A 26 -4.44 -0.96 4.62
N LYS A 27 -4.38 -1.82 5.64
CA LYS A 27 -4.35 -1.40 7.05
C LYS A 27 -2.99 -1.73 7.63
N THR A 28 -2.22 -0.72 8.01
CA THR A 28 -0.93 -0.89 8.66
C THR A 28 -0.70 0.18 9.73
N HIS A 29 0.13 -0.16 10.71
CA HIS A 29 0.58 0.75 11.76
C HIS A 29 1.89 1.47 11.39
N ARG A 30 2.68 0.91 10.45
CA ARG A 30 3.99 1.43 10.01
C ARG A 30 4.23 1.09 8.53
N ILE A 31 5.06 1.89 7.87
CA ILE A 31 5.58 1.57 6.54
C ILE A 31 6.85 0.76 6.72
N THR A 32 6.74 -0.56 6.57
CA THR A 32 7.87 -1.51 6.58
C THR A 32 8.25 -1.86 5.14
N HIS A 33 9.40 -2.50 4.95
CA HIS A 33 9.82 -2.94 3.62
C HIS A 33 8.79 -3.85 2.92
N SER A 34 8.24 -4.84 3.63
CA SER A 34 7.18 -5.72 3.10
C SER A 34 5.91 -4.95 2.71
N VAL A 35 5.53 -3.91 3.47
CA VAL A 35 4.40 -3.04 3.08
C VAL A 35 4.71 -2.27 1.81
N GLU A 36 5.93 -1.75 1.66
CA GLU A 36 6.38 -1.07 0.44
C GLU A 36 6.33 -2.01 -0.77
N GLU A 37 6.82 -3.25 -0.64
CA GLU A 37 6.75 -4.27 -1.69
C GLU A 37 5.30 -4.57 -2.10
N HIS A 38 4.38 -4.68 -1.14
CA HIS A 38 2.96 -4.90 -1.43
C HIS A 38 2.31 -3.70 -2.13
N ILE A 39 2.64 -2.46 -1.74
CA ILE A 39 2.18 -1.25 -2.43
C ILE A 39 2.72 -1.23 -3.86
N GLN A 40 4.02 -1.48 -4.05
CA GLN A 40 4.64 -1.48 -5.37
C GLN A 40 4.01 -2.53 -6.29
N LYS A 41 3.75 -3.74 -5.76
CA LYS A 41 3.08 -4.81 -6.49
C LYS A 41 1.64 -4.45 -6.87
N ALA A 42 0.88 -3.87 -5.95
CA ALA A 42 -0.48 -3.42 -6.21
C ALA A 42 -0.51 -2.33 -7.30
N VAL A 43 0.36 -1.32 -7.20
CA VAL A 43 0.50 -0.26 -8.21
C VAL A 43 0.89 -0.84 -9.57
N GLY A 44 1.85 -1.77 -9.59
CA GLY A 44 2.26 -2.48 -10.81
C GLY A 44 1.09 -3.16 -11.49
N LEU A 45 0.37 -4.03 -10.77
CA LEU A 45 -0.77 -4.78 -11.30
C LEU A 45 -1.92 -3.87 -11.80
N ILE A 46 -2.19 -2.74 -11.11
CA ILE A 46 -3.20 -1.77 -11.54
C ILE A 46 -2.78 -1.09 -12.85
N LEU A 47 -1.55 -0.57 -12.91
CA LEU A 47 -1.09 0.20 -14.06
C LEU A 47 -0.78 -0.67 -15.28
N ASP A 48 -0.34 -1.91 -15.07
CA ASP A 48 -0.22 -2.91 -16.13
C ASP A 48 -1.59 -3.19 -16.77
N LYS A 49 -2.64 -3.38 -15.95
CA LYS A 49 -4.02 -3.58 -16.43
C LYS A 49 -4.54 -2.35 -17.19
N MET A 50 -4.11 -1.15 -16.80
CA MET A 50 -4.47 0.10 -17.47
C MET A 50 -3.55 0.43 -18.66
N THR A 51 -2.62 -0.45 -19.03
CA THR A 51 -1.65 -0.25 -20.13
C THR A 51 -0.73 0.97 -19.95
N HIS A 52 -0.45 1.34 -18.69
CA HIS A 52 0.41 2.47 -18.31
C HIS A 52 1.58 2.08 -17.38
N PRO A 53 2.38 1.04 -17.70
CA PRO A 53 3.46 0.57 -16.83
C PRO A 53 4.55 1.62 -16.57
N THR A 54 4.72 2.58 -17.49
CA THR A 54 5.71 3.67 -17.35
C THR A 54 5.41 4.62 -16.18
N LEU A 55 4.16 4.64 -15.69
CA LEU A 55 3.75 5.45 -14.55
C LEU A 55 4.01 4.79 -13.19
N ILE A 56 4.40 3.51 -13.16
CA ILE A 56 4.62 2.75 -11.92
C ILE A 56 5.54 3.49 -10.94
N PRO A 57 6.75 3.96 -11.33
CA PRO A 57 7.63 4.64 -10.39
C PRO A 57 7.01 5.91 -9.79
N THR A 58 6.28 6.67 -10.61
CA THR A 58 5.64 7.94 -10.22
C THR A 58 4.51 7.67 -9.22
N VAL A 59 3.59 6.78 -9.57
CA VAL A 59 2.41 6.48 -8.74
C VAL A 59 2.83 5.78 -7.45
N TYR A 60 3.80 4.87 -7.51
CA TYR A 60 4.38 4.23 -6.33
C TYR A 60 4.95 5.29 -5.37
N THR A 61 5.73 6.23 -5.88
CA THR A 61 6.35 7.30 -5.07
C THR A 61 5.29 8.15 -4.38
N ILE A 62 4.25 8.57 -5.11
CA ILE A 62 3.14 9.37 -4.56
C ILE A 62 2.44 8.60 -3.42
N ILE A 63 2.08 7.34 -3.65
CA ILE A 63 1.38 6.53 -2.65
C ILE A 63 2.27 6.27 -1.43
N LYS A 64 3.56 5.99 -1.64
CA LYS A 64 4.52 5.78 -0.55
C LYS A 64 4.58 7.02 0.36
N GLU A 65 4.73 8.20 -0.21
CA GLU A 65 4.79 9.44 0.58
C GLU A 65 3.48 9.73 1.32
N LEU A 66 2.33 9.51 0.67
CA LEU A 66 1.03 9.63 1.32
C LEU A 66 0.88 8.67 2.50
N ALA A 67 1.28 7.41 2.33
CA ALA A 67 1.21 6.38 3.38
C ALA A 67 2.14 6.72 4.57
N ILE A 68 3.37 7.17 4.29
CA ILE A 68 4.31 7.66 5.30
C ILE A 68 3.72 8.84 6.08
N ASN A 69 3.13 9.81 5.39
CA ASN A 69 2.54 10.99 6.00
C ASN A 69 1.32 10.63 6.88
N ALA A 70 0.48 9.70 6.43
CA ALA A 70 -0.63 9.19 7.22
C ALA A 70 -0.13 8.47 8.50
N CYS A 71 0.88 7.62 8.41
CA CYS A 71 1.51 7.00 9.57
C CYS A 71 2.06 8.04 10.55
N LYS A 72 2.77 9.06 10.07
CA LYS A 72 3.28 10.17 10.89
C LYS A 72 2.15 10.95 11.58
N ALA A 73 1.06 11.24 10.88
CA ALA A 73 -0.10 11.93 11.44
C ALA A 73 -0.76 11.09 12.55
N ASN A 74 -0.92 9.79 12.33
CA ASN A 74 -1.45 8.86 13.32
C ASN A 74 -0.56 8.76 14.56
N GLN A 75 0.76 8.67 14.38
CA GLN A 75 1.71 8.67 15.49
C GLN A 75 1.64 9.98 16.30
N LYS A 76 1.64 11.14 15.63
CA LYS A 76 1.49 12.44 16.29
C LYS A 76 0.19 12.53 17.10
N ARG A 77 -0.92 12.00 16.58
CA ARG A 77 -2.21 11.95 17.28
C ARG A 77 -2.11 11.16 18.59
N ILE A 78 -1.47 9.99 18.57
CA ILE A 78 -1.28 9.13 19.75
C ILE A 78 -0.35 9.82 20.76
N PHE A 79 0.81 10.31 20.32
CA PHE A 79 1.82 10.89 21.20
C PHE A 79 1.43 12.25 21.78
N LEU A 80 0.74 13.09 21.02
CA LEU A 80 0.43 14.47 21.41
C LEU A 80 -0.99 14.65 21.95
N LYS A 81 -1.80 13.59 22.01
CA LYS A 81 -3.25 13.64 22.36
C LYS A 81 -4.05 14.69 21.54
N LYS A 82 -3.51 15.17 20.42
CA LYS A 82 -4.16 16.18 19.58
C LYS A 82 -5.13 15.51 18.62
N LYS A 83 -6.41 15.90 18.67
CA LYS A 83 -7.37 15.65 17.59
C LYS A 83 -7.02 16.59 16.43
N VAL A 84 -6.27 16.13 15.45
CA VAL A 84 -6.11 16.86 14.18
C VAL A 84 -7.10 16.28 13.19
N TRP A 85 -7.99 17.15 12.70
CA TRP A 85 -8.92 16.89 11.61
C TRP A 85 -8.12 16.73 10.33
N ILE A 86 -8.33 15.60 9.64
CA ILE A 86 -8.05 15.48 8.20
C ILE A 86 -9.31 15.97 7.51
#